data_AF-A0A212UF89-F1
#
_entry.id   AF-A0A212UF89-F1
#
_cell.length_a   1.000
_cell.length_b   1.000
_cell.length_c   1.000
_cell.angle_alpha   90.00
_cell.angle_beta   90.00
_cell.angle_gamma   90.00
#
_symmetry.space_group_name_H-M   'P 1'
#
loop_
_entity.id
_entity.type
_entity.pdbx_description
1 polymer ?
#
loop_
_entity_poly.entity_id
_entity_poly.type
_entity_poly.pdbx_seq_one_letter_code
_entity_poly.pdbx_strand_id
1 'polypeptide(L)' 'MKKQLIALCAFAFTIVGGPAAAADWSTVTGGLDFSGEITGVIAVVGVLAGFYVVRKGARLLLSMIK' A
#
# COMPACT_ATOMS: atom_id res chain seq x y z
N MET A 1 37.33 4.68 43.28
CA MET A 1 35.97 4.09 43.30
C MET A 1 34.93 4.92 42.54
N LYS A 2 34.86 6.26 42.68
CA LYS A 2 33.86 7.11 42.00
C LYS A 2 33.85 7.01 40.46
N LYS A 3 35.02 6.83 39.83
CA LYS A 3 35.15 6.68 38.37
C LYS A 3 34.52 5.38 37.82
N GLN A 4 34.50 4.31 38.61
CA GLN A 4 33.90 3.03 38.20
C GLN A 4 32.38 3.04 38.32
N LEU A 5 31.83 3.80 39.26
CA LEU A 5 30.39 4.00 39.39
C LEU A 5 29.80 4.76 38.19
N ILE A 6 30.50 5.79 37.71
CA ILE A 6 30.07 6.56 36.53
C ILE A 6 30.12 5.69 35.27
N ALA A 7 31.15 4.84 35.13
CA ALA A 7 31.25 3.90 34.02
C ALA A 7 30.12 2.86 34.02
N LEU A 8 29.74 2.35 35.19
CA LEU A 8 28.63 1.40 35.34
C LEU A 8 27.27 2.04 35.01
N CYS A 9 27.03 3.29 35.45
CA CYS A 9 25.80 4.02 35.13
C CYS A 9 25.72 4.40 33.64
N ALA A 10 26.85 4.76 33.02
CA ALA A 10 26.91 5.02 31.58
C ALA A 10 26.62 3.76 30.76
N PHE A 11 27.13 2.59 31.20
CA PHE A 11 26.86 1.30 30.56
C PHE A 11 25.40 0.87 30.70
N ALA A 12 24.77 1.13 31.86
CA ALA A 12 23.34 0.87 32.07
C ALA A 12 22.44 1.77 31.20
N PHE A 13 22.83 3.03 30.96
CA PHE A 13 22.09 3.95 30.11
C PHE A 13 22.11 3.54 28.63
N THR A 14 23.21 2.97 28.13
CA THR A 14 23.29 2.46 26.75
C THR A 14 22.49 1.18 26.53
N ILE A 15 22.30 0.35 27.56
CA ILE A 15 21.53 -0.91 27.45
C ILE A 15 20.03 -0.68 27.52
N VAL A 16 19.57 0.30 28.31
CA VAL A 16 18.14 0.61 28.49
C VAL A 16 17.64 1.69 27.51
N GLY A 17 18.54 2.59 27.07
CA GLY A 17 18.22 3.72 26.19
C GLY A 17 18.70 3.56 24.74
N GLY A 18 19.04 2.35 24.30
CA GLY A 18 19.28 2.09 22.89
C GLY A 18 18.03 2.47 22.09
N PRO A 19 18.17 3.13 20.92
CA PRO A 19 17.01 3.53 20.12
C PRO A 19 16.17 2.28 19.89
N ALA A 20 14.87 2.36 20.19
CA ALA A 20 13.93 1.36 19.72
C ALA A 20 14.22 1.18 18.24
N ALA A 21 14.79 0.03 17.86
CA ALA A 21 15.09 -0.25 16.47
C ALA A 21 13.75 -0.10 15.75
N ALA A 22 13.61 0.98 14.98
CA ALA A 22 12.43 1.15 14.14
C ALA A 22 12.37 -0.12 13.30
N ALA A 23 11.35 -0.94 13.50
CA ALA A 23 11.21 -2.18 12.78
C ALA A 23 11.23 -1.82 11.29
N ASP A 24 12.24 -2.32 10.58
CA ASP A 24 12.37 -2.07 9.16
C ASP A 24 11.37 -2.97 8.41
N TRP A 25 10.23 -2.37 8.08
CA TRP A 25 9.17 -3.03 7.30
C TRP A 25 9.44 -2.99 5.80
N SER A 26 10.57 -2.42 5.34
CA SER A 26 10.90 -2.36 3.92
C SER A 26 10.99 -3.75 3.28
N THR A 27 11.32 -4.78 4.06
CA THR A 27 11.27 -6.18 3.61
C THR A 27 9.85 -6.73 3.46
N VAL A 28 8.88 -6.18 4.20
CA VAL A 28 7.47 -6.59 4.16
C VAL A 28 6.68 -5.81 3.10
N THR A 29 7.00 -4.54 2.88
CA THR A 29 6.26 -3.66 1.96
C THR A 29 6.97 -3.41 0.63
N GLY A 30 8.29 -3.60 0.56
CA GLY A 30 9.07 -3.29 -0.65
C GLY A 30 8.86 -4.28 -1.80
N GLY A 31 8.35 -5.49 -1.51
CA GLY A 31 7.99 -6.49 -2.53
C GLY A 31 6.54 -6.45 -2.97
N LEU A 32 5.72 -5.55 -2.41
CA LEU A 32 4.31 -5.42 -2.79
C LEU A 32 4.21 -4.59 -4.08
N ASP A 33 4.15 -5.28 -5.21
CA ASP A 33 3.77 -4.68 -6.50
C ASP A 33 2.34 -5.09 -6.84
N PHE A 34 1.47 -4.09 -7.01
CA PHE A 34 0.07 -4.27 -7.39
C PHE A 34 -0.22 -3.93 -8.87
N SER A 35 0.83 -3.70 -9.67
CA SER A 35 0.70 -3.26 -11.07
C SER A 35 -0.10 -4.25 -11.93
N GLY A 36 0.08 -5.55 -11.69
CA GLY A 36 -0.67 -6.60 -12.39
C GLY A 36 -2.16 -6.59 -12.02
N GLU A 37 -2.46 -6.43 -10.74
CA GLU A 37 -3.81 -6.36 -10.19
C GLU A 37 -4.54 -5.12 -10.71
N ILE A 38 -3.87 -3.96 -10.73
CA ILE A 38 -4.42 -2.72 -11.30
C ILE A 38 -4.75 -2.93 -12.78
N THR A 39 -3.85 -3.54 -13.55
CA THR A 39 -4.07 -3.85 -14.97
C THR A 39 -5.28 -4.76 -15.16
N GLY A 40 -5.40 -5.80 -14.33
CA GLY A 40 -6.54 -6.72 -14.35
C GLY A 40 -7.87 -6.01 -14.05
N VAL A 41 -7.91 -5.15 -13.03
CA VAL A 41 -9.12 -4.38 -12.68
C VAL A 41 -9.50 -3.43 -13.80
N ILE A 42 -8.54 -2.70 -14.39
CA ILE A 42 -8.80 -1.79 -15.51
C ILE A 42 -9.37 -2.55 -16.71
N ALA A 43 -8.86 -3.74 -17.01
CA ALA A 43 -9.37 -4.56 -18.11
C ALA A 43 -10.85 -4.94 -17.91
N VAL A 44 -11.21 -5.38 -16.70
CA VAL A 44 -12.61 -5.74 -16.36
C VAL A 44 -13.52 -4.52 -16.46
N VAL A 45 -13.10 -3.39 -15.89
CA VAL A 45 -13.87 -2.13 -15.96
C VAL A 45 -14.05 -1.68 -17.41
N GLY A 46 -13.03 -1.82 -18.26
CA GLY A 46 -13.10 -1.51 -19.69
C GLY A 46 -14.19 -2.30 -20.42
N VAL A 47 -14.28 -3.61 -20.15
CA VAL A 47 -15.34 -4.47 -20.73
C VAL A 47 -16.73 -4.02 -20.27
N LEU A 48 -16.91 -3.77 -18.98
CA LEU A 48 -18.19 -3.32 -18.41
C LEU A 48 -18.62 -1.95 -18.96
N ALA A 49 -17.67 -1.02 -19.11
CA ALA A 49 -17.90 0.28 -19.71
C ALA A 49 -18.34 0.16 -21.17
N GLY A 50 -17.67 -0.70 -21.95
CA GLY A 50 -18.05 -0.99 -23.34
C GLY A 50 -19.48 -1.50 -23.44
N PHE A 51 -19.85 -2.47 -22.61
CA PHE A 51 -21.21 -3.02 -22.57
C PHE A 51 -22.25 -1.95 -22.21
N TYR A 52 -21.93 -1.07 -21.26
CA TYR A 52 -22.81 0.03 -20.88
C TYR A 52 -23.06 0.99 -22.04
N VAL A 53 -22.00 1.39 -22.76
CA VAL A 53 -22.10 2.30 -23.92
C VAL A 53 -22.96 1.69 -25.02
N VAL A 54 -22.72 0.43 -25.38
CA VAL A 54 -23.52 -0.29 -26.38
C VAL A 54 -24.99 -0.34 -25.97
N ARG A 55 -25.28 -0.74 -24.72
CA ARG A 55 -26.66 -0.82 -24.20
C ARG A 55 -27.36 0.54 -24.19
N LYS A 56 -26.64 1.61 -23.85
CA LYS A 56 -27.19 2.98 -23.83
C LYS A 56 -27.46 3.48 -25.25
N GLY A 57 -26.53 3.26 -26.17
CA GLY A 57 -26.70 3.60 -27.59
C GLY A 57 -27.90 2.89 -28.21
N ALA A 58 -28.02 1.58 -28.01
CA ALA A 58 -29.16 0.80 -28.49
C ALA A 58 -30.50 1.31 -27.95
N ARG A 59 -30.57 1.66 -26.65
CA ARG A 59 -31.80 2.22 -26.05
C ARG A 59 -32.16 3.58 -26.63
N LEU A 60 -31.17 4.43 -26.90
CA LEU A 60 -31.41 5.72 -27.53
C LEU A 60 -31.98 5.55 -28.94
N LEU A 61 -31.39 4.68 -29.76
CA LEU A 61 -31.92 4.38 -31.09
C LEU A 61 -33.35 3.82 -31.05
N LEU A 62 -33.63 2.87 -30.15
CA LEU A 62 -34.97 2.32 -29.97
C LEU A 62 -36.00 3.34 -29.48
N SER A 63 -35.56 4.41 -28.79
CA SER A 63 -36.45 5.49 -28.36
C SER A 63 -36.81 6.44 -29.50
N MET A 64 -36.03 6.47 -30.59
CA MET A 64 -36.29 7.31 -31.76
C MET A 64 -37.27 6.66 -32.77
N ILE A 65 -37.49 5.36 -32.64
CA ILE A 65 -38.40 4.58 -33.51
C ILE A 65 -39.81 4.47 -32.88
N LYS A 66 -39.96 4.82 -31.60
CA LYS A 66 -41.28 5.01 -30.97
C LYS A 66 -41.79 6.41 -31.26
#